data_AF-A0A351ES24-F1
#
_entry.id   AF-A0A351ES24-F1
#
_cell.length_a   1.000
_cell.length_b   1.000
_cell.length_c   1.000
_cell.angle_alpha   90.00
_cell.angle_beta   90.00
_cell.angle_gamma   90.00
#
_symmetry.space_group_name_H-M   'P 1'
#
loop_
_entity.id
_entity.type
_entity.pdbx_description
1 polymer ?
#
loop_
_entity_poly.entity_id
_entity_poly.type
_entity_poly.pdbx_seq_one_letter_code
_entity_poly.pdbx_strand_id
1 'polypeptide(L)'
;MSEERPPDFTVAGQHANPAAPLHRYRRLITLRQQLKELWAAELKLVPSGGDDVAVIQRGSTLTVANLGPTPFAINLGDSSWKVAFASQGGDGDSASGIVNVAAETTAIMIPA
;
A
#
# COMPACT_ATOMS: atom_id res chain seq x y z
N MET A 1 32.22 14.27 15.56
CA MET A 1 31.98 12.82 15.63
C MET A 1 30.54 12.58 15.16
N SER A 2 30.28 11.56 14.34
CA SER A 2 28.90 11.23 13.94
C SER A 2 28.16 10.72 15.17
N GLU A 3 26.97 11.27 15.45
CA GLU A 3 26.08 10.71 16.47
C GLU A 3 25.75 9.24 16.13
N GLU A 4 25.70 8.42 17.17
CA GLU A 4 25.33 7.02 17.06
C GLU A 4 23.82 6.95 16.79
N ARG A 5 23.43 6.30 15.68
CA ARG A 5 22.01 6.23 15.30
C ARG A 5 21.25 5.40 16.33
N PRO A 6 20.00 5.78 16.67
CA PRO A 6 19.19 4.97 17.58
C PRO A 6 19.05 3.53 17.06
N PRO A 7 19.02 2.51 17.94
CA PRO A 7 18.96 1.10 17.54
C PRO A 7 17.86 0.78 16.54
N ASP A 8 16.70 1.44 16.63
CA ASP A 8 15.55 1.25 15.72
C ASP A 8 15.84 1.64 14.27
N PHE A 9 16.86 2.46 14.03
CA PHE A 9 17.32 2.82 12.69
C PHE A 9 18.41 1.89 12.15
N THR A 10 18.86 0.91 12.94
CA THR A 10 19.83 -0.09 12.51
C THR A 10 19.12 -1.31 11.92
N VAL A 11 19.81 -2.06 11.06
CA VAL A 11 19.27 -3.33 10.50
C VAL A 11 18.97 -4.32 11.64
N ALA A 12 19.85 -4.41 12.64
CA ALA A 12 19.67 -5.30 13.77
C ALA A 12 18.40 -4.95 14.56
N GLY A 13 18.18 -3.66 14.87
CA GLY A 13 16.97 -3.21 15.57
C GLY A 13 15.69 -3.45 14.76
N GLN A 14 15.68 -3.13 13.46
CA GLN A 14 14.52 -3.42 12.62
C GLN A 14 14.27 -4.92 12.44
N HIS A 15 15.31 -5.76 12.49
CA HIS A 15 15.14 -7.21 12.41
C HIS A 15 14.53 -7.80 13.69
N ALA A 16 14.81 -7.18 14.84
CA ALA A 16 14.28 -7.61 16.14
C ALA A 16 12.85 -7.13 16.39
N ASN A 17 12.45 -5.98 15.81
CA ASN A 17 11.12 -5.41 15.97
C ASN A 17 10.14 -5.93 14.88
N PRO A 18 9.14 -6.77 15.21
CA PRO A 18 8.21 -7.30 14.22
C PRO A 18 7.30 -6.24 13.58
N ALA A 19 7.14 -5.08 14.22
CA ALA A 19 6.39 -3.95 13.71
C ALA A 19 7.25 -3.01 12.83
N ALA A 20 8.55 -3.29 12.66
CA ALA A 20 9.44 -2.43 11.88
C ALA A 20 9.06 -2.40 10.38
N PRO A 21 9.29 -1.26 9.68
CA PRO A 21 9.03 -1.12 8.25
C PRO A 21 9.69 -2.20 7.38
N LEU A 22 10.86 -2.73 7.80
CA LEU A 22 11.55 -3.83 7.13
C LEU A 22 10.63 -5.00 6.75
N HIS A 23 9.74 -5.41 7.66
CA HIS A 23 8.85 -6.55 7.44
C HIS A 23 7.75 -6.21 6.42
N ARG A 24 7.28 -4.96 6.41
CA ARG A 24 6.33 -4.46 5.40
C ARG A 24 6.96 -4.43 4.02
N TYR A 25 8.20 -3.94 3.90
CA TYR A 25 8.92 -3.96 2.62
C TYR A 25 9.17 -5.38 2.11
N ARG A 26 9.56 -6.32 2.99
CA ARG A 26 9.70 -7.74 2.63
C ARG A 26 8.39 -8.30 2.06
N ARG A 27 7.25 -8.01 2.70
CA ARG A 27 5.92 -8.43 2.21
C ARG A 27 5.58 -7.81 0.84
N LEU A 28 5.86 -6.52 0.65
CA LEU A 28 5.62 -5.84 -0.62
C LEU A 28 6.48 -6.43 -1.76
N ILE A 29 7.74 -6.77 -1.49
CA ILE A 29 8.63 -7.42 -2.46
C ILE A 29 8.07 -8.80 -2.84
N THR A 30 7.65 -9.61 -1.86
CA THR A 30 7.01 -10.90 -2.12
C THR A 30 5.75 -10.73 -2.97
N LEU A 31 4.89 -9.75 -2.67
CA LEU A 31 3.70 -9.46 -3.46
C LEU A 31 4.07 -9.10 -4.90
N ARG A 32 5.08 -8.25 -5.11
CA ARG A 32 5.59 -7.87 -6.43
C ARG A 32 6.11 -9.05 -7.23
N GLN A 33 6.71 -10.04 -6.58
CA GLN A 33 7.16 -11.28 -7.22
C GLN A 33 5.97 -12.17 -7.64
N GLN A 34 4.94 -12.24 -6.80
CA GLN A 34 3.73 -13.05 -7.05
C GLN A 34 2.82 -12.42 -8.12
N LEU A 35 2.66 -11.10 -8.10
CA LEU A 35 1.81 -10.34 -9.01
C LEU A 35 2.66 -9.54 -10.00
N LYS A 36 3.12 -10.21 -11.07
CA LYS A 36 3.97 -9.58 -12.10
C LYS A 36 3.33 -8.35 -12.74
N GLU A 37 2.00 -8.29 -12.81
CA GLU A 37 1.27 -7.15 -13.37
C GLU A 37 1.56 -5.83 -12.66
N LEU A 38 1.91 -5.85 -11.35
CA LEU A 38 2.30 -4.65 -10.60
C LEU A 38 3.46 -3.87 -11.22
N TRP A 39 4.23 -4.49 -12.13
CA TRP A 39 5.32 -3.82 -12.83
C TRP A 39 5.36 -4.07 -14.33
N ALA A 40 4.83 -5.21 -14.80
CA ALA A 40 4.87 -5.57 -16.21
C ALA A 40 3.68 -5.05 -17.01
N ALA A 41 2.50 -4.91 -16.38
CA ALA A 41 1.30 -4.45 -17.09
C ALA A 41 1.35 -2.93 -17.33
N GLU A 42 0.64 -2.44 -18.34
CA GLU A 42 0.53 -1.01 -18.63
C GLU A 42 0.00 -0.22 -17.41
N LEU A 43 0.59 0.95 -17.15
CA LEU A 43 0.14 1.86 -16.10
C LEU A 43 -1.04 2.69 -16.58
N LYS A 44 -2.15 2.60 -15.86
CA LYS A 44 -3.31 3.48 -16.05
C LYS A 44 -3.48 4.36 -14.83
N LEU A 45 -3.46 5.68 -15.03
CA LEU A 45 -3.80 6.63 -13.99
C LEU A 45 -5.32 6.67 -13.85
N VAL A 46 -5.79 6.55 -12.61
CA VAL A 46 -7.22 6.67 -12.29
C VAL A 46 -7.39 8.00 -11.55
N PRO A 47 -8.32 8.87 -11.99
CA PRO A 47 -8.59 10.12 -11.28
C PRO A 47 -9.03 9.83 -9.85
N SER A 48 -8.25 10.30 -8.87
CA SER A 48 -8.57 10.21 -7.44
C SER A 48 -9.52 11.31 -7.02
N GLY A 49 -9.40 12.51 -7.59
CA GLY A 49 -10.10 13.71 -7.13
C GLY A 49 -9.45 14.38 -5.91
N GLY A 50 -8.29 13.90 -5.45
CA GLY A 50 -7.49 14.52 -4.39
C GLY A 50 -6.03 14.70 -4.82
N ASP A 51 -5.47 15.87 -4.57
CA ASP A 51 -4.11 16.23 -5.01
C ASP A 51 -3.02 15.39 -4.32
N ASP A 52 -3.28 14.96 -3.09
CA ASP A 52 -2.38 14.12 -2.29
C ASP A 52 -2.68 12.62 -2.39
N VAL A 53 -3.49 12.21 -3.39
CA VAL A 53 -3.88 10.81 -3.55
C VAL A 53 -3.62 10.35 -4.97
N ALA A 54 -2.74 9.35 -5.10
CA ALA A 54 -2.48 8.69 -6.38
C ALA A 54 -3.26 7.38 -6.46
N VAL A 55 -4.03 7.21 -7.53
CA VAL A 55 -4.69 5.94 -7.83
C VAL A 55 -4.19 5.44 -9.18
N ILE A 56 -3.69 4.22 -9.21
CA ILE A 56 -3.22 3.59 -10.44
C ILE A 56 -3.82 2.20 -10.58
N GLN A 57 -4.05 1.80 -11.82
CA GLN A 57 -4.39 0.44 -12.19
C GLN A 57 -3.29 -0.16 -13.06
N ARG A 58 -2.91 -1.39 -12.76
CA ARG A 58 -2.01 -2.20 -13.60
C ARG A 58 -2.56 -3.61 -13.71
N GLY A 59 -2.93 -4.02 -14.92
CA GLY A 59 -3.66 -5.27 -15.14
C GLY A 59 -4.95 -5.31 -14.31
N SER A 60 -5.08 -6.34 -13.48
CA SER A 60 -6.19 -6.53 -12.56
C SER A 60 -6.01 -5.84 -11.19
N THR A 61 -4.82 -5.30 -10.89
CA THR A 61 -4.53 -4.66 -9.59
C THR A 61 -4.92 -3.19 -9.57
N LEU A 62 -5.43 -2.74 -8.43
CA LEU A 62 -5.66 -1.33 -8.11
C LEU A 62 -4.74 -0.93 -6.96
N THR A 63 -4.00 0.17 -7.11
CA THR A 63 -3.20 0.75 -6.04
C THR A 63 -3.73 2.13 -5.69
N VAL A 64 -3.98 2.36 -4.40
CA VAL A 64 -4.38 3.65 -3.85
C VAL A 64 -3.32 4.08 -2.86
N ALA A 65 -2.62 5.18 -3.14
CA ALA A 65 -1.63 5.78 -2.28
C ALA A 65 -2.17 7.12 -1.77
N ASN A 66 -2.58 7.15 -0.50
CA ASN A 66 -2.88 8.38 0.20
C ASN A 66 -1.58 8.92 0.80
N LEU A 67 -1.07 10.00 0.21
CA LEU A 67 0.16 10.66 0.62
C LEU A 67 -0.13 11.84 1.55
N GLY A 68 -1.40 12.16 1.78
CA GLY A 68 -1.84 13.24 2.64
C GLY A 68 -1.98 12.83 4.10
N PRO A 69 -2.03 13.82 5.01
CA PRO A 69 -2.16 13.60 6.46
C PRO A 69 -3.60 13.28 6.89
N THR A 70 -4.56 13.30 5.96
CA THR A 70 -5.98 13.05 6.24
C THR A 70 -6.46 11.77 5.57
N PRO A 71 -7.35 10.98 6.19
CA PRO A 71 -8.00 9.86 5.52
C PRO A 71 -8.72 10.29 4.24
N PHE A 72 -8.72 9.42 3.24
CA PHE A 72 -9.33 9.66 1.94
C PHE A 72 -10.36 8.58 1.61
N ALA A 73 -11.55 9.00 1.16
CA ALA A 73 -12.61 8.09 0.73
C ALA A 73 -12.57 7.91 -0.79
N ILE A 74 -12.39 6.67 -1.25
CA ILE A 74 -12.44 6.31 -2.67
C ILE A 74 -13.67 5.46 -2.97
N ASN A 75 -14.36 5.73 -4.08
CA ASN A 75 -15.45 4.89 -4.58
C ASN A 75 -14.90 3.86 -5.58
N LEU A 76 -14.97 2.58 -5.21
CA LEU A 76 -14.55 1.43 -6.02
C LEU A 76 -15.67 0.93 -6.97
N GLY A 77 -16.82 1.59 -6.97
CA GLY A 77 -18.02 1.16 -7.69
C GLY A 77 -18.56 -0.17 -7.16
N ASP A 78 -19.20 -0.94 -8.04
CA ASP A 78 -19.84 -2.23 -7.71
C ASP A 78 -18.84 -3.41 -7.66
N SER A 79 -17.54 -3.12 -7.82
CA SER A 79 -16.50 -4.15 -7.81
C SER A 79 -16.16 -4.58 -6.39
N SER A 80 -15.95 -5.88 -6.21
CA SER A 80 -15.45 -6.46 -4.95
C SER A 80 -13.94 -6.67 -5.02
N TRP A 81 -13.23 -6.19 -4.01
CA TRP A 81 -11.78 -6.19 -3.93
C TRP A 81 -11.31 -6.82 -2.63
N LYS A 82 -10.10 -7.38 -2.66
CA LYS A 82 -9.36 -7.82 -1.49
C LYS A 82 -8.08 -7.02 -1.37
N VAL A 83 -7.79 -6.52 -0.17
CA VAL A 83 -6.54 -5.81 0.12
C VAL A 83 -5.39 -6.81 0.19
N ALA A 84 -4.59 -6.89 -0.87
CA ALA A 84 -3.42 -7.77 -0.93
C ALA A 84 -2.25 -7.24 -0.10
N PHE A 85 -2.15 -5.92 0.04
CA PHE A 85 -1.15 -5.24 0.86
C PHE A 85 -1.65 -3.89 1.34
N ALA A 86 -1.27 -3.52 2.57
CA ALA A 86 -1.41 -2.15 3.07
C ALA A 86 -0.19 -1.76 3.93
N SER A 87 0.31 -0.53 3.76
CA SER A 87 1.52 -0.06 4.44
C SER A 87 1.34 0.07 5.96
N GLN A 88 0.14 0.45 6.42
CA GLN A 88 -0.19 0.63 7.85
C GLN A 88 -1.12 -0.48 8.41
N GLY A 89 -1.24 -1.63 7.71
CA GLY A 89 -2.13 -2.74 8.10
C GLY A 89 -3.48 -2.75 7.36
N GLY A 90 -4.24 -3.83 7.52
CA GLY A 90 -5.47 -4.10 6.75
C GLY A 90 -5.29 -5.14 5.61
N ASP A 91 -4.16 -5.84 5.56
CA ASP A 91 -3.96 -6.90 4.59
C ASP A 91 -4.98 -8.04 4.81
N GLY A 92 -5.68 -8.43 3.75
CA GLY A 92 -6.70 -9.47 3.77
C GLY A 92 -8.13 -8.94 3.86
N ASP A 93 -8.32 -7.65 4.18
CA ASP A 93 -9.63 -7.03 4.27
C ASP A 93 -10.35 -7.04 2.91
N SER A 94 -11.68 -7.16 2.96
CA SER A 94 -12.54 -6.98 1.80
C SER A 94 -12.91 -5.50 1.63
N ALA A 95 -12.98 -5.06 0.39
CA ALA A 95 -13.20 -3.67 0.00
C ALA A 95 -14.22 -3.60 -1.13
N SER A 96 -15.32 -2.87 -0.95
CA SER A 96 -16.34 -2.63 -1.99
C SER A 96 -17.06 -1.31 -1.73
N GLY A 97 -17.64 -0.71 -2.78
CA GLY A 97 -18.30 0.59 -2.67
C GLY A 97 -17.33 1.70 -2.22
N ILE A 98 -17.65 2.41 -1.14
CA ILE A 98 -16.81 3.48 -0.60
C ILE A 98 -15.83 2.91 0.43
N VAL A 99 -14.53 3.10 0.18
CA VAL A 99 -13.46 2.63 1.05
C VAL A 99 -12.65 3.80 1.57
N ASN A 100 -12.40 3.81 2.89
CA ASN A 100 -11.53 4.80 3.52
C ASN A 100 -10.10 4.28 3.56
N VAL A 101 -9.20 5.00 2.88
CA VAL A 101 -7.76 4.79 2.97
C VAL A 101 -7.21 5.76 4.02
N ALA A 102 -6.60 5.22 5.07
CA ALA A 102 -6.02 6.02 6.14
C ALA A 102 -4.96 7.02 5.62
N ALA A 103 -4.66 8.04 6.41
CA ALA A 103 -3.59 8.97 6.14
C ALA A 103 -2.26 8.22 5.90
N GLU A 104 -1.43 8.73 5.00
CA GLU A 104 -0.07 8.22 4.73
C GLU A 104 -0.02 6.70 4.49
N THR A 105 -1.08 6.17 3.86
CA THR A 105 -1.27 4.72 3.64
C THR A 105 -1.36 4.40 2.16
N THR A 106 -0.62 3.39 1.74
CA THR A 106 -0.75 2.76 0.42
C THR A 106 -1.41 1.41 0.56
N ALA A 107 -2.50 1.19 -0.18
CA ALA A 107 -3.19 -0.07 -0.30
C ALA A 107 -3.08 -0.60 -1.74
N ILE A 108 -2.80 -1.89 -1.88
CA ILE A 108 -2.83 -2.62 -3.15
C ILE A 108 -3.94 -3.64 -3.06
N MET A 109 -4.85 -3.61 -4.03
CA MET A 109 -6.03 -4.44 -4.08
C MET A 109 -6.01 -5.35 -5.32
N ILE A 110 -6.57 -6.54 -5.14
CA ILE A 110 -6.82 -7.53 -6.19
C ILE A 110 -8.32 -7.84 -6.24
N PRO A 111 -8.87 -8.31 -7.36
CA PRO A 111 -10.26 -8.77 -7.40
C PRO A 111 -10.52 -9.85 -6.34
N ALA A 112 -11.65 -9.76 -5.65
CA ALA A 112 -12.08 -10.72 -4.63
C ALA A 112 -12.73 -11.98 -5.21
#